data_AF-A0A1C0AVW0-F1
#
_entry.id   AF-A0A1C0AVW0-F1
#
_cell.length_a   1.000
_cell.length_b   1.000
_cell.length_c   1.000
_cell.angle_alpha   90.00
_cell.angle_beta   90.00
_cell.angle_gamma   90.00
#
_symmetry.space_group_name_H-M   'P 1'
#
loop_
_entity.id
_entity.type
_entity.pdbx_description
1 polymer ?
#
loop_
_entity_poly.entity_id
_entity_poly.type
_entity_poly.pdbx_seq_one_letter_code
_entity_poly.pdbx_strand_id
1 'polypeptide(L)'
;MIKLELSEKDIFQIMAGSMEDRVNLLISESVMKEIDLETIKKIVENEINRVVTTNATFDDDKLTDFIKLLQFVAYNRYKSKHSEEIATYVLDKLFEIICHDFF
;
A
#
# COMPACT_ATOMS: atom_id res chain seq x y z
N MET A 1 0.44 2.76 27.98
CA MET A 1 0.12 2.47 26.57
C MET A 1 0.99 1.29 26.17
N ILE A 2 0.40 0.12 25.96
CA ILE A 2 1.14 -1.02 25.41
C ILE A 2 1.34 -0.68 23.95
N LYS A 3 2.60 -0.45 23.55
CA LYS A 3 3.01 -0.37 22.15
C LYS A 3 2.84 -1.80 21.65
N LEU A 4 1.80 -2.11 20.86
CA LEU A 4 1.93 -3.34 20.08
C LEU A 4 3.11 -3.06 19.14
N GLU A 5 4.00 -4.03 19.04
CA GLU A 5 5.02 -4.02 18.01
C GLU A 5 4.50 -5.02 16.99
N LEU A 6 4.32 -4.56 15.75
CA LEU A 6 4.03 -5.44 14.64
C LEU A 6 5.03 -6.58 14.65
N SER A 7 4.56 -7.82 14.65
CA SER A 7 5.47 -8.95 14.67
C SER A 7 6.25 -8.98 13.36
N GLU A 8 7.47 -9.52 13.38
CA GLU A 8 8.25 -9.72 12.16
C GLU A 8 7.48 -10.53 11.10
N LYS A 9 6.59 -11.43 11.55
CA LYS A 9 5.69 -12.20 10.68
C LYS A 9 4.68 -11.29 9.96
N ASP A 10 4.08 -10.33 10.67
CA ASP A 10 3.11 -9.39 10.09
C ASP A 10 3.81 -8.49 9.06
N ILE A 11 5.00 -7.99 9.39
CA ILE A 11 5.84 -7.20 8.47
C ILE A 11 6.21 -8.04 7.24
N PHE A 12 6.60 -9.31 7.43
CA PHE A 12 6.94 -10.20 6.34
C PHE A 12 5.74 -10.49 5.43
N GLN A 13 4.55 -10.75 5.99
CA GLN A 13 3.33 -10.95 5.20
C GLN A 13 2.95 -9.68 4.42
N ILE A 14 3.16 -8.51 5.01
CA ILE A 14 2.98 -7.23 4.34
C ILE A 14 3.95 -7.07 3.15
N MET A 15 5.23 -7.42 3.33
CA MET A 15 6.24 -7.22 2.27
C MET A 15 6.20 -8.31 1.19
N ALA A 16 6.07 -9.58 1.58
CA ALA A 16 6.28 -10.75 0.71
C ALA A 16 5.04 -11.64 0.55
N GLY A 17 3.94 -11.35 1.26
CA GLY A 17 2.69 -12.09 1.15
C GLY A 17 1.90 -11.78 -0.13
N SER A 18 0.77 -12.47 -0.29
CA SER A 18 -0.15 -12.23 -1.39
C SER A 18 -0.83 -10.85 -1.26
N MET A 19 -1.50 -10.39 -2.32
CA MET A 19 -2.32 -9.17 -2.24
C MET A 19 -3.41 -9.29 -1.15
N GLU A 20 -4.02 -10.47 -1.02
CA GLU A 20 -5.02 -10.75 0.01
C GLU A 20 -4.43 -10.63 1.42
N ASP A 21 -3.23 -11.17 1.66
CA ASP A 21 -2.54 -11.05 2.96
C ASP A 21 -2.28 -9.57 3.31
N ARG A 22 -1.83 -8.79 2.34
CA ARG A 22 -1.55 -7.35 2.52
C ARG A 22 -2.80 -6.57 2.85
N VAL A 23 -3.88 -6.79 2.09
CA VAL A 23 -5.17 -6.13 2.33
C VAL A 23 -5.70 -6.50 3.72
N ASN A 24 -5.69 -7.78 4.08
CA ASN A 24 -6.16 -8.27 5.37
C ASN A 24 -5.39 -7.67 6.56
N LEU A 25 -4.11 -7.37 6.39
CA LEU A 25 -3.32 -6.68 7.41
C LEU A 25 -3.57 -5.17 7.42
N LEU A 26 -3.71 -4.53 6.26
CA LEU A 26 -3.96 -3.08 6.15
C LEU A 26 -5.39 -2.66 6.55
N ILE A 27 -6.36 -3.59 6.59
CA ILE A 27 -7.68 -3.31 7.18
C ILE A 27 -7.66 -3.36 8.71
N SER A 28 -6.66 -4.01 9.32
CA SER A 28 -6.56 -4.16 10.76
C SER A 28 -6.25 -2.82 11.43
N GLU A 29 -7.05 -2.47 12.43
CA GLU A 29 -6.87 -1.21 13.15
C GLU A 29 -5.61 -1.19 14.00
N SER A 30 -5.24 -2.31 14.61
CA SER A 30 -3.98 -2.41 15.37
C SER A 30 -2.77 -2.20 14.46
N VAL A 31 -2.78 -2.80 13.28
CA VAL A 31 -1.71 -2.68 12.28
C VAL A 31 -1.60 -1.24 11.79
N MET A 32 -2.72 -0.64 11.32
CA MET A 32 -2.69 0.70 10.75
C MET A 32 -2.36 1.81 11.77
N LYS A 33 -2.65 1.59 13.06
CA LYS A 33 -2.26 2.53 14.13
C LYS A 33 -0.75 2.60 14.33
N GLU A 34 -0.04 1.51 14.07
CA GLU A 34 1.35 1.34 14.48
C GLU A 34 2.34 1.33 13.33
N ILE A 35 1.91 0.86 12.16
CA ILE A 35 2.72 0.87 10.95
C ILE A 35 3.21 2.30 10.66
N ASP A 36 4.50 2.42 10.40
CA ASP A 36 5.09 3.70 10.03
C ASP A 36 4.85 4.02 8.55
N LEU A 37 4.95 5.31 8.23
CA LEU A 37 4.75 5.80 6.87
C LEU A 37 5.73 5.17 5.86
N GLU A 38 6.97 4.92 6.28
CA GLU A 38 8.01 4.36 5.43
C GLU A 38 7.68 2.93 4.98
N THR A 39 7.14 2.13 5.90
CA THR A 39 6.67 0.77 5.63
C THR A 39 5.49 0.81 4.67
N ILE A 40 4.51 1.72 4.87
CA ILE A 40 3.40 1.90 3.91
C ILE A 40 3.92 2.20 2.51
N LYS A 41 4.87 3.14 2.38
CA LYS A 41 5.47 3.51 1.09
C LYS A 41 6.16 2.32 0.44
N LYS A 42 6.94 1.54 1.21
CA LYS A 42 7.61 0.34 0.70
C LYS A 42 6.63 -0.72 0.19
N ILE A 43 5.47 -0.90 0.82
CA ILE A 43 4.44 -1.84 0.34
C ILE A 43 3.97 -1.42 -1.06
N VAL A 44 3.64 -0.14 -1.20
CA VAL A 44 3.12 0.43 -2.44
C VAL A 44 4.20 0.38 -3.52
N GLU A 45 5.45 0.77 -3.22
CA GLU A 45 6.58 0.71 -4.15
C GLU A 45 6.94 -0.72 -4.58
N ASN A 46 6.87 -1.69 -3.67
CA ASN A 46 7.09 -3.10 -4.03
C ASN A 46 6.05 -3.59 -5.03
N GLU A 47 4.79 -3.20 -4.87
CA GLU A 47 3.75 -3.57 -5.84
C GLU A 47 3.94 -2.85 -7.17
N ILE A 48 4.29 -1.55 -7.17
CA ILE A 48 4.66 -0.81 -8.40
C ILE A 48 5.80 -1.55 -9.11
N ASN A 49 6.88 -1.85 -8.41
CA ASN A 49 8.05 -2.51 -8.99
C ASN A 49 7.70 -3.88 -9.56
N ARG A 50 6.85 -4.65 -8.87
CA ARG A 50 6.36 -5.94 -9.37
C ARG A 50 5.59 -5.79 -10.67
N VAL A 51 4.77 -4.74 -10.80
CA VAL A 51 3.98 -4.47 -12.01
C VAL A 51 4.86 -3.95 -13.15
N VAL A 52 5.73 -2.97 -12.89
CA VAL A 52 6.58 -2.29 -13.90
C VAL A 52 7.71 -3.18 -14.42
N THR A 53 8.34 -4.00 -13.56
CA THR A 53 9.47 -4.85 -13.99
C THR A 53 9.06 -6.07 -14.81
N THR A 54 7.77 -6.43 -14.82
CA THR A 54 7.31 -7.64 -15.50
C THR A 54 6.66 -7.43 -16.86
N ASN A 55 6.31 -6.21 -17.28
CA ASN A 55 5.89 -5.88 -18.65
C ASN A 55 5.99 -4.37 -18.87
N ALA A 56 6.42 -3.94 -20.06
CA ALA A 56 6.55 -2.54 -20.47
C ALA A 56 5.20 -1.78 -20.60
N THR A 57 4.10 -2.39 -20.18
CA THR A 57 2.74 -1.86 -20.17
C THR A 57 2.01 -2.42 -18.94
N PHE A 58 1.24 -1.57 -18.27
CA PHE A 58 0.30 -2.02 -17.24
C PHE A 58 -0.74 -2.91 -17.93
N ASP A 59 -0.71 -4.21 -17.63
CA ASP A 59 -1.84 -5.09 -17.94
C ASP A 59 -3.03 -4.68 -17.05
N ASP A 60 -4.25 -4.65 -17.60
CA ASP A 60 -5.45 -4.10 -16.95
C ASP A 60 -5.71 -4.75 -15.57
N ASP A 61 -5.43 -6.05 -15.45
CA ASP A 61 -5.57 -6.81 -14.20
C ASP A 61 -4.57 -6.35 -13.13
N LYS A 62 -3.33 -6.06 -13.53
CA LYS A 62 -2.27 -5.58 -12.61
C LYS A 62 -2.51 -4.15 -12.15
N LEU A 63 -2.98 -3.29 -13.07
CA LEU A 63 -3.39 -1.92 -12.75
C LEU A 63 -4.54 -1.91 -11.74
N THR A 64 -5.53 -2.78 -11.97
CA THR A 64 -6.68 -2.94 -11.09
C THR A 64 -6.25 -3.32 -9.67
N ASP A 65 -5.33 -4.28 -9.53
CA ASP A 65 -4.82 -4.69 -8.22
C ASP A 65 -4.02 -3.60 -7.53
N PHE A 66 -3.23 -2.83 -8.27
CA PHE A 66 -2.51 -1.69 -7.70
C PHE A 66 -3.46 -0.59 -7.21
N ILE A 67 -4.51 -0.26 -7.98
CA ILE A 67 -5.54 0.70 -7.58
C ILE A 67 -6.26 0.21 -6.32
N LYS A 68 -6.60 -1.08 -6.22
CA LYS A 68 -7.21 -1.63 -4.99
C LYS A 68 -6.32 -1.43 -3.78
N LEU A 69 -5.01 -1.70 -3.88
CA LEU A 69 -4.07 -1.47 -2.78
C LEU A 69 -4.08 -0.01 -2.31
N LEU A 70 -4.00 0.94 -3.25
CA LEU A 70 -4.06 2.37 -2.95
C LEU A 70 -5.39 2.76 -2.29
N GLN A 71 -6.52 2.22 -2.77
CA GLN A 71 -7.84 2.43 -2.17
C GLN A 71 -7.90 1.90 -0.73
N PHE A 72 -7.35 0.71 -0.45
CA PHE A 72 -7.32 0.16 0.90
C PHE A 72 -6.48 1.01 1.85
N VAL A 73 -5.30 1.46 1.42
CA VAL A 73 -4.44 2.35 2.19
C VAL A 73 -5.16 3.68 2.47
N ALA A 74 -5.76 4.29 1.45
CA ALA A 74 -6.51 5.54 1.60
C ALA A 74 -7.73 5.41 2.50
N TYR A 75 -8.48 4.31 2.37
CA TYR A 75 -9.67 4.05 3.18
C TYR A 75 -9.32 3.89 4.66
N ASN A 76 -8.24 3.17 4.96
CA ASN A 76 -7.85 2.87 6.34
C ASN A 76 -6.96 3.94 6.99
N ARG A 77 -6.52 4.97 6.25
CA ARG A 77 -5.57 5.98 6.73
C ARG A 77 -5.98 6.69 8.01
N TYR A 78 -7.29 6.88 8.26
CA TYR A 78 -7.81 7.55 9.46
C TYR A 78 -7.44 6.83 10.76
N LYS A 79 -7.09 5.54 10.67
CA LYS A 79 -6.63 4.72 11.79
C LYS A 79 -5.16 5.00 12.13
N SER A 80 -4.39 5.58 11.20
CA SER A 80 -2.97 5.89 11.38
C SER A 80 -2.77 7.30 11.93
N LYS A 81 -1.71 7.47 12.71
CA LYS A 81 -1.19 8.80 13.09
C LYS A 81 -0.62 9.60 11.90
N HIS A 82 -0.39 8.95 10.77
CA HIS A 82 0.14 9.54 9.52
C HIS A 82 -0.96 9.76 8.47
N SER A 83 -2.22 9.94 8.90
CA SER A 83 -3.39 9.97 8.01
C SER A 83 -3.25 10.95 6.83
N GLU A 84 -2.77 12.17 7.09
CA GLU A 84 -2.64 13.20 6.06
C GLU A 84 -1.49 12.91 5.10
N GLU A 85 -0.35 12.44 5.62
CA GLU A 85 0.80 12.06 4.81
C GLU A 85 0.50 10.86 3.92
N ILE A 86 -0.28 9.90 4.43
CA ILE A 86 -0.78 8.77 3.65
C ILE A 86 -1.73 9.27 2.55
N ALA A 87 -2.62 10.22 2.85
CA ALA A 87 -3.56 10.77 1.87
C ALA A 87 -2.82 11.42 0.69
N THR A 88 -1.86 12.28 0.99
CA THR A 88 -1.02 12.94 -0.03
C THR A 88 -0.25 11.91 -0.85
N TYR A 89 0.39 10.95 -0.20
CA TYR A 89 1.16 9.91 -0.89
C TYR A 89 0.29 9.06 -1.84
N VAL A 90 -0.89 8.63 -1.40
CA VAL A 90 -1.81 7.87 -2.27
C VAL A 90 -2.26 8.72 -3.44
N LEU A 91 -2.58 10.01 -3.22
CA LEU A 91 -2.98 10.92 -4.28
C LEU A 91 -1.86 11.08 -5.32
N ASP A 92 -0.62 11.31 -4.88
CA ASP A 92 0.54 11.45 -5.75
C ASP A 92 0.73 10.19 -6.61
N LYS A 93 0.63 9.00 -6.02
CA LYS A 93 0.74 7.73 -6.76
C LYS A 93 -0.40 7.52 -7.75
N LEU A 94 -1.64 7.88 -7.41
CA LEU A 94 -2.74 7.83 -8.36
C LEU A 94 -2.49 8.76 -9.56
N PHE A 95 -1.98 9.97 -9.32
CA PHE A 95 -1.62 10.90 -10.40
C PHE A 95 -0.47 10.38 -11.26
N GLU A 96 0.57 9.79 -10.67
CA GLU A 96 1.67 9.17 -11.45
C GLU A 96 1.14 8.10 -12.40
N ILE A 97 0.22 7.24 -11.95
CA ILE A 97 -0.42 6.20 -12.77
C ILE A 97 -1.22 6.82 -13.90
N ILE A 98 -2.11 7.77 -13.57
CA ILE A 98 -2.99 8.41 -14.56
C ILE A 98 -2.14 9.10 -15.63
N CYS A 99 -1.09 9.83 -15.23
CA CYS A 99 -0.19 10.46 -16.18
C CYS A 99 0.53 9.45 -17.08
N HIS A 100 0.95 8.31 -16.55
CA HIS A 100 1.59 7.25 -17.35
C HIS A 100 0.61 6.59 -18.34
N ASP A 101 -0.68 6.53 -18.03
CA ASP A 101 -1.69 5.93 -18.91
C ASP A 101 -2.18 6.89 -20.01
N PHE A 102 -2.10 8.21 -19.76
CA PHE A 102 -2.57 9.25 -20.68
C PHE A 102 -1.51 9.85 -21.61
N PHE A 103 -0.22 9.81 -21.26
CA PHE A 103 0.89 10.45 -22.00
C PHE A 103 1.91 9.44 -22.53
#